data_AF-A0A7W7U5R2-F1
#
_entry.id   AF-A0A7W7U5R2-F1
#
_cell.length_a   1.000
_cell.length_b   1.000
_cell.length_c   1.000
_cell.angle_alpha   90.00
_cell.angle_beta   90.00
_cell.angle_gamma   90.00
#
_symmetry.space_group_name_H-M   'P 1'
#
loop_
_entity.id
_entity.type
_entity.pdbx_description
1 polymer ?
#
loop_
_entity_poly.entity_id
_entity_poly.type
_entity_poly.pdbx_seq_one_letter_code
_entity_poly.pdbx_strand_id
1 'polypeptide(L)'
;MTVDEGARTVTPGRAAQELELRRDEFRLAVQLGLVRTAPAGEGERRRVEQRELDRLRAAPDFPDGLRERVRAVGTGEASALLGITADRFTRLARTGHVSPVRFSLNRYRAVVWLYLAQEVAEFGLSCPALLAGRLPLEVRERLAAREDLRARNWRARRLALLLRGTEDPWARAAAIASLLDPVQVAEVVDDPYERTHLDRLRPPPPPGMPMAPVAREIAERLTRADDPDEILWHRVSLAMALDEARAERQAPHPGEMRGEVGVPVMTVRAGSAVPVSAVDVPAVEVPVVSAPEARTLVIDRPPGRPARVRLLERFRRGKGADAGRPPRRRRRPVAWP
;
A
#
# COMPACT_ATOMS: atom_id res chain seq x y z
N MET A 1 -39.83 -8.23 14.58
CA MET A 1 -38.89 -7.15 14.21
C MET A 1 -37.98 -6.95 15.41
N THR A 2 -36.66 -7.11 15.40
CA THR A 2 -35.61 -7.26 14.38
C THR A 2 -34.55 -8.12 15.05
N VAL A 3 -34.23 -9.29 14.49
CA VAL A 3 -33.15 -10.14 14.98
C VAL A 3 -31.85 -9.42 14.67
N ASP A 4 -31.06 -9.16 15.70
CA ASP A 4 -29.66 -8.76 15.60
C ASP A 4 -28.91 -9.89 14.88
N GLU A 5 -28.83 -9.82 13.54
CA GLU A 5 -27.96 -10.66 12.72
C GLU A 5 -26.52 -10.26 13.04
N GLY A 6 -26.03 -10.71 14.19
CA GLY A 6 -24.66 -10.53 14.62
C GLY A 6 -23.73 -10.91 13.47
N ALA A 7 -22.99 -9.92 12.97
CA ALA A 7 -22.10 -10.07 11.83
C ALA A 7 -21.17 -11.26 12.08
N ARG A 8 -21.46 -12.41 11.44
CA ARG A 8 -20.61 -13.60 11.56
C ARG A 8 -19.27 -13.24 10.94
N THR A 9 -18.24 -13.12 11.78
CA THR A 9 -16.88 -12.81 11.34
C THR A 9 -16.03 -14.08 11.33
N VAL A 10 -15.27 -14.25 10.25
CA VAL A 10 -14.44 -15.42 9.98
C VAL A 10 -12.97 -15.05 10.16
N THR A 11 -12.19 -15.99 10.70
CA THR A 11 -10.74 -15.79 10.84
C THR A 11 -10.05 -15.74 9.47
N PRO A 12 -8.94 -14.98 9.31
CA PRO A 12 -8.23 -14.89 8.02
C PRO A 12 -7.83 -16.25 7.42
N GLY A 13 -7.45 -17.22 8.26
CA GLY A 13 -7.08 -18.56 7.80
C GLY A 13 -8.26 -19.33 7.21
N ARG A 14 -9.43 -19.22 7.86
CA ARG A 14 -10.66 -19.85 7.36
C ARG A 14 -11.18 -19.12 6.11
N ALA A 15 -11.15 -17.79 6.10
CA ALA A 15 -11.50 -16.98 4.94
C ALA A 15 -10.65 -17.31 3.70
N ALA A 16 -9.33 -17.52 3.88
CA ALA A 16 -8.45 -17.93 2.77
C ALA A 16 -8.87 -19.29 2.17
N GLN A 17 -9.20 -20.28 3.01
CA GLN A 17 -9.72 -21.58 2.55
C GLN A 17 -11.05 -21.42 1.80
N GLU A 18 -11.94 -20.61 2.35
CA GLU A 18 -13.28 -20.36 1.84
C GLU A 18 -13.32 -19.52 0.55
N LEU A 19 -12.23 -18.80 0.25
CA LEU A 19 -12.00 -18.09 -1.02
C LEU A 19 -11.08 -18.89 -1.96
N GLU A 20 -10.69 -20.10 -1.56
CA GLU A 20 -9.72 -20.95 -2.22
C GLU A 20 -8.40 -20.25 -2.62
N LEU A 21 -7.91 -19.37 -1.75
CA LEU A 21 -6.65 -18.64 -1.90
C LEU A 21 -5.57 -19.23 -0.99
N ARG A 22 -4.32 -19.23 -1.48
CA ARG A 22 -3.16 -19.46 -0.61
C ARG A 22 -3.05 -18.34 0.41
N ARG A 23 -2.36 -18.59 1.52
CA ARG A 23 -2.18 -17.59 2.60
C ARG A 23 -1.60 -16.27 2.10
N ASP A 24 -0.62 -16.31 1.19
CA ASP A 24 0.01 -15.10 0.67
C ASP A 24 -0.84 -14.41 -0.41
N GLU A 25 -1.61 -15.16 -1.18
CA GLU A 25 -2.61 -14.63 -2.12
C GLU A 25 -3.74 -13.93 -1.36
N PHE A 26 -4.25 -14.54 -0.29
CA PHE A 26 -5.24 -13.91 0.59
C PHE A 26 -4.73 -12.61 1.20
N ARG A 27 -3.49 -12.62 1.73
CA ARG A 27 -2.84 -11.39 2.22
C ARG A 27 -2.74 -10.34 1.12
N LEU A 28 -2.55 -10.74 -0.15
CA LEU A 28 -2.49 -9.82 -1.28
C LEU A 28 -3.86 -9.23 -1.58
N ALA A 29 -4.88 -10.08 -1.57
CA ALA A 29 -6.26 -9.69 -1.77
C ALA A 29 -6.69 -8.61 -0.77
N VAL A 30 -6.33 -8.78 0.51
CA VAL A 30 -6.58 -7.78 1.55
C VAL A 30 -5.79 -6.50 1.28
N GLN A 31 -4.51 -6.60 0.96
CA GLN A 31 -3.66 -5.43 0.68
C GLN A 31 -4.15 -4.62 -0.52
N LEU A 32 -4.62 -5.27 -1.58
CA LEU A 32 -5.16 -4.62 -2.78
C LEU A 32 -6.60 -4.11 -2.58
N GLY A 33 -7.21 -4.35 -1.42
CA GLY A 33 -8.60 -3.97 -1.15
C GLY A 33 -9.63 -4.84 -1.86
N LEU A 34 -9.25 -5.99 -2.40
CA LEU A 34 -10.15 -6.96 -3.04
C LEU A 34 -11.00 -7.72 -2.01
N VAL A 35 -10.42 -7.95 -0.82
CA VAL A 35 -11.10 -8.55 0.34
C VAL A 35 -11.16 -7.50 1.44
N ARG A 36 -12.36 -7.08 1.80
CA ARG A 36 -12.58 -6.16 2.92
C ARG A 36 -12.41 -6.88 4.25
N THR A 37 -11.78 -6.20 5.21
CA THR A 37 -11.58 -6.72 6.56
C THR A 37 -12.05 -5.69 7.58
N ALA A 38 -12.67 -6.17 8.66
CA ALA A 38 -13.13 -5.36 9.78
C ALA A 38 -12.23 -5.61 11.01
N PRO A 39 -12.01 -4.61 11.87
CA PRO A 39 -11.39 -4.85 13.18
C PRO A 39 -12.26 -5.82 13.98
N ALA A 40 -11.64 -6.70 14.77
CA ALA A 40 -12.37 -7.60 15.65
C ALA A 40 -11.93 -7.42 17.09
N GLY A 41 -12.71 -6.64 17.85
CA GLY A 41 -12.46 -6.33 19.25
C GLY A 41 -11.26 -5.40 19.47
N GLU A 42 -10.81 -5.30 20.73
CA GLU A 42 -9.70 -4.44 21.21
C GLU A 42 -8.29 -4.87 20.74
N GLY A 43 -8.17 -5.58 19.62
CA GLY A 43 -6.88 -6.02 19.08
C GLY A 43 -6.77 -5.93 17.57
N GLU A 44 -5.53 -5.86 17.06
CA GLU A 44 -5.17 -5.75 15.63
C GLU A 44 -5.65 -6.92 14.73
N ARG A 45 -6.38 -7.90 15.27
CA ARG A 45 -6.80 -9.10 14.54
C ARG A 45 -7.98 -8.77 13.63
N ARG A 46 -7.68 -8.24 12.46
CA ARG A 46 -8.68 -8.01 11.40
C ARG A 46 -9.34 -9.33 10.97
N ARG A 47 -10.67 -9.34 10.88
CA ARG A 47 -11.50 -10.48 10.43
C ARG A 47 -12.22 -10.15 9.13
N VAL A 48 -12.69 -11.19 8.45
CA VAL A 48 -13.52 -11.05 7.24
C VAL A 48 -14.97 -11.33 7.63
N GLU A 49 -15.87 -10.44 7.25
CA GLU A 49 -17.30 -10.67 7.48
C GLU A 49 -17.83 -11.74 6.51
N GLN A 50 -18.76 -12.58 6.97
CA GLN A 50 -19.34 -13.64 6.12
C GLN A 50 -19.96 -13.07 4.84
N ARG A 51 -20.66 -11.93 4.94
CA ARG A 51 -21.25 -11.22 3.78
C ARG A 51 -20.22 -10.88 2.68
N GLU A 52 -18.98 -10.60 3.08
CA GLU A 52 -17.91 -10.29 2.13
C GLU A 52 -17.44 -11.56 1.40
N LEU A 53 -17.39 -12.68 2.11
CA LEU A 53 -17.10 -13.99 1.51
C LEU A 53 -18.19 -14.38 0.52
N ASP A 54 -19.45 -14.21 0.90
CA ASP A 54 -20.59 -14.57 0.06
C ASP A 54 -20.64 -13.69 -1.20
N ARG A 55 -20.36 -12.38 -1.07
CA ARG A 55 -20.21 -11.46 -2.22
C ARG A 55 -19.14 -11.94 -3.21
N LEU A 56 -17.99 -12.37 -2.71
CA LEU A 56 -16.87 -12.83 -3.54
C LEU A 56 -17.16 -14.17 -4.22
N ARG A 57 -17.86 -15.09 -3.51
CA ARG A 57 -18.28 -16.38 -4.09
C ARG A 57 -19.41 -16.26 -5.10
N ALA A 58 -20.28 -15.27 -4.94
CA ALA A 58 -21.37 -15.00 -5.88
C ALA A 58 -20.87 -14.45 -7.23
N ALA A 59 -19.59 -14.08 -7.34
CA ALA A 59 -19.01 -13.62 -8.60
C ALA A 59 -18.98 -14.79 -9.63
N PRO A 60 -19.37 -14.55 -10.90
CA PRO A 60 -19.51 -15.61 -11.90
C PRO A 60 -18.17 -16.24 -12.32
N ASP A 61 -17.06 -15.55 -12.05
CA ASP A 61 -15.70 -15.99 -12.33
C ASP A 61 -15.02 -16.61 -11.10
N PHE A 62 -15.74 -16.82 -9.99
CA PHE A 62 -15.17 -17.41 -8.78
C PHE A 62 -14.87 -18.91 -8.96
N PRO A 63 -13.71 -19.41 -8.49
CA PRO A 63 -12.61 -18.70 -7.80
C PRO A 63 -11.55 -18.12 -8.74
N ASP A 64 -11.54 -18.51 -10.01
CA ASP A 64 -10.44 -18.25 -10.96
C ASP A 64 -10.19 -16.76 -11.20
N GLY A 65 -11.23 -15.94 -11.32
CA GLY A 65 -11.10 -14.49 -11.49
C GLY A 65 -10.60 -13.77 -10.24
N LEU A 66 -10.88 -14.28 -9.04
CA LEU A 66 -10.24 -13.76 -7.83
C LEU A 66 -8.76 -14.15 -7.78
N ARG A 67 -8.43 -15.39 -8.13
CA ARG A 67 -7.04 -15.87 -8.20
C ARG A 67 -6.21 -15.08 -9.21
N GLU A 68 -6.76 -14.78 -10.40
CA GLU A 68 -6.04 -14.01 -11.41
C GLU A 68 -5.74 -12.57 -10.94
N ARG A 69 -6.69 -11.92 -10.26
CA ARG A 69 -6.51 -10.57 -9.69
C ARG A 69 -5.41 -10.50 -8.63
N VAL A 70 -5.11 -11.60 -7.95
CA VAL A 70 -4.04 -11.69 -6.93
C VAL A 70 -2.82 -12.47 -7.41
N ARG A 71 -2.78 -12.87 -8.67
CA ARG A 71 -1.69 -13.67 -9.21
C ARG A 71 -0.44 -12.82 -9.34
N ALA A 72 0.53 -13.08 -8.48
CA ALA A 72 1.83 -12.44 -8.47
C ALA A 72 2.86 -13.30 -9.23
N VAL A 73 3.45 -12.73 -10.28
CA VAL A 73 4.37 -13.42 -11.20
C VAL A 73 5.77 -12.83 -11.14
N GLY A 74 6.79 -13.66 -11.30
CA GLY A 74 8.17 -13.21 -11.43
C GLY A 74 8.49 -12.68 -12.83
N THR A 75 9.68 -12.11 -13.02
CA THR A 75 10.14 -11.55 -14.30
C THR A 75 9.99 -12.50 -15.49
N GLY A 76 10.34 -13.78 -15.32
CA GLY A 76 10.27 -14.77 -16.41
C GLY A 76 8.84 -14.96 -16.91
N GLU A 77 7.92 -15.25 -15.98
CA GLU A 77 6.51 -15.43 -16.28
C GLU A 77 5.84 -14.13 -16.78
N ALA A 78 6.18 -12.98 -16.18
CA ALA A 78 5.70 -11.69 -16.65
C ALA A 78 6.15 -11.37 -18.08
N SER A 79 7.40 -11.69 -18.44
CA SER A 79 7.90 -11.52 -19.81
C SER A 79 7.20 -12.45 -20.81
N ALA A 80 6.88 -13.67 -20.39
CA ALA A 80 6.11 -14.63 -21.19
C ALA A 80 4.67 -14.17 -21.44
N LEU A 81 4.00 -13.57 -20.43
CA LEU A 81 2.66 -12.99 -20.58
C LEU A 81 2.62 -11.89 -21.66
N LEU A 82 3.72 -11.15 -21.83
CA LEU A 82 3.85 -10.09 -22.83
C LEU A 82 4.43 -10.56 -24.17
N GLY A 83 4.91 -11.81 -24.26
CA GLY A 83 5.61 -12.30 -25.45
C GLY A 83 6.94 -11.59 -25.73
N ILE A 84 7.64 -11.12 -24.69
CA ILE A 84 8.93 -10.40 -24.80
C ILE A 84 10.05 -11.13 -24.06
N THR A 85 11.29 -10.70 -24.28
CA THR A 85 12.44 -11.23 -23.53
C THR A 85 12.44 -10.74 -22.08
N ALA A 86 12.99 -11.55 -21.17
CA ALA A 86 13.16 -11.19 -19.76
C ALA A 86 14.02 -9.93 -19.57
N ASP A 87 15.04 -9.72 -20.42
CA ASP A 87 15.86 -8.50 -20.43
C ASP A 87 15.02 -7.27 -20.75
N ARG A 88 14.19 -7.33 -21.79
CA ARG A 88 13.30 -6.23 -22.17
C ARG A 88 12.31 -5.91 -21.05
N PHE A 89 11.69 -6.94 -20.47
CA PHE A 89 10.79 -6.74 -19.33
C PHE A 89 11.51 -6.06 -18.15
N THR A 90 12.73 -6.51 -17.83
CA THR A 90 13.53 -5.93 -16.75
C THR A 90 13.83 -4.46 -17.00
N ARG A 91 14.16 -4.07 -18.24
CA ARG A 91 14.37 -2.67 -18.62
C ARG A 91 13.11 -1.81 -18.43
N LEU A 92 11.94 -2.33 -18.81
CA LEU A 92 10.66 -1.64 -18.63
C LEU A 92 10.30 -1.49 -17.15
N ALA A 93 10.51 -2.53 -16.35
CA ALA A 93 10.27 -2.50 -14.91
C ALA A 93 11.22 -1.52 -14.18
N ARG A 94 12.52 -1.52 -14.53
CA ARG A 94 13.52 -0.58 -13.97
C ARG A 94 13.19 0.88 -14.27
N THR A 95 12.57 1.15 -15.40
CA THR A 95 12.15 2.51 -15.81
C THR A 95 10.74 2.85 -15.33
N GLY A 96 10.11 2.00 -14.51
CA GLY A 96 8.86 2.31 -13.82
C GLY A 96 7.58 2.06 -14.63
N HIS A 97 7.66 1.46 -15.83
CA HIS A 97 6.49 1.17 -16.65
C HIS A 97 5.61 0.06 -16.07
N VAL A 98 6.22 -0.84 -15.29
CA VAL A 98 5.53 -1.88 -14.54
C VAL A 98 6.08 -1.86 -13.11
N SER A 99 5.18 -1.71 -12.15
CA SER A 99 5.57 -1.57 -10.74
C SER A 99 5.46 -2.91 -10.01
N PRO A 100 6.43 -3.28 -9.15
CA PRO A 100 6.33 -4.50 -8.36
C PRO A 100 5.18 -4.39 -7.36
N VAL A 101 4.50 -5.50 -7.09
CA VAL A 101 3.52 -5.59 -6.01
C VAL A 101 4.16 -6.10 -4.72
N ARG A 102 5.19 -6.95 -4.87
CA ARG A 102 5.93 -7.56 -3.76
C ARG A 102 7.37 -7.82 -4.14
N PHE A 103 8.17 -8.13 -3.14
CA PHE A 103 9.48 -8.71 -3.32
C PHE A 103 9.67 -9.90 -2.37
N SER A 104 10.59 -10.78 -2.73
CA SER A 104 11.17 -11.77 -1.84
C SER A 104 12.68 -11.74 -1.96
N LEU A 105 13.38 -12.28 -0.95
CA LEU A 105 14.82 -12.53 -1.06
C LEU A 105 15.04 -14.00 -1.35
N ASN A 106 15.85 -14.30 -2.36
CA ASN A 106 16.23 -15.69 -2.64
C ASN A 106 17.24 -16.22 -1.60
N ARG A 107 17.62 -17.50 -1.71
CA ARG A 107 18.65 -18.13 -0.85
C ARG A 107 20.02 -17.42 -0.88
N TYR A 108 20.27 -16.63 -1.92
CA TYR A 108 21.48 -15.83 -2.12
C TYR A 108 21.29 -14.36 -1.73
N ARG A 109 20.16 -14.03 -1.08
CA ARG A 109 19.79 -12.67 -0.64
C ARG A 109 19.58 -11.65 -1.76
N ALA A 110 19.46 -12.09 -3.01
CA ALA A 110 19.09 -11.22 -4.11
C ALA A 110 17.57 -10.96 -4.11
N VAL A 111 17.18 -9.74 -4.46
CA VAL A 111 15.79 -9.30 -4.53
C VAL A 111 15.11 -9.88 -5.76
N VAL A 112 14.02 -10.62 -5.53
CA VAL A 112 13.13 -11.13 -6.56
C VAL A 112 11.85 -10.30 -6.52
N TRP A 113 11.65 -9.49 -7.55
CA TRP A 113 10.45 -8.69 -7.71
C TRP A 113 9.30 -9.53 -8.28
N LEU A 114 8.11 -9.34 -7.71
CA LEU A 114 6.87 -9.94 -8.17
C LEU A 114 5.93 -8.84 -8.67
N TYR A 115 5.24 -9.12 -9.76
CA TYR A 115 4.34 -8.20 -10.45
C TYR A 115 2.94 -8.81 -10.52
N LEU A 116 1.89 -8.00 -10.52
CA LEU A 116 0.54 -8.53 -10.74
C LEU A 116 0.38 -8.94 -12.20
N ALA A 117 -0.03 -10.19 -12.44
CA ALA A 117 -0.23 -10.72 -13.79
C ALA A 117 -1.21 -9.87 -14.60
N GLN A 118 -2.29 -9.43 -13.96
CA GLN A 118 -3.29 -8.57 -14.56
C GLN A 118 -2.70 -7.22 -15.00
N GLU A 119 -1.94 -6.53 -14.13
CA GLU A 119 -1.32 -5.25 -14.47
C GLU A 119 -0.30 -5.39 -15.61
N VAL A 120 0.43 -6.52 -15.63
CA VAL A 120 1.35 -6.84 -16.73
C VAL A 120 0.57 -7.02 -18.04
N ALA A 121 -0.52 -7.76 -18.03
CA ALA A 121 -1.35 -7.94 -19.23
C ALA A 121 -1.98 -6.62 -19.71
N GLU A 122 -2.51 -5.81 -18.78
CA GLU A 122 -3.07 -4.48 -19.05
C GLU A 122 -2.03 -3.52 -19.64
N PHE A 123 -0.80 -3.56 -19.12
CA PHE A 123 0.33 -2.81 -19.67
C PHE A 123 0.61 -3.22 -21.12
N GLY A 124 0.60 -4.52 -21.42
CA GLY A 124 0.82 -5.00 -22.78
C GLY A 124 -0.23 -4.53 -23.78
N LEU A 125 -1.48 -4.43 -23.33
CA LEU A 125 -2.59 -3.92 -24.14
C LEU A 125 -2.53 -2.40 -24.32
N SER A 126 -2.10 -1.67 -23.30
CA SER A 126 -2.10 -0.20 -23.28
C SER A 126 -0.88 0.39 -23.98
N CYS A 127 0.27 -0.30 -23.90
CA CYS A 127 1.57 0.18 -24.37
C CYS A 127 2.26 -0.81 -25.33
N PRO A 128 1.60 -1.30 -26.40
CA PRO A 128 2.18 -2.32 -27.28
C PRO A 128 3.46 -1.84 -27.99
N ALA A 129 3.61 -0.54 -28.25
CA ALA A 129 4.81 0.05 -28.84
C ALA A 129 6.07 -0.17 -27.98
N LEU A 130 5.93 -0.35 -26.67
CA LEU A 130 7.05 -0.62 -25.77
C LEU A 130 7.47 -2.10 -25.77
N LEU A 131 6.69 -3.00 -26.35
CA LEU A 131 6.97 -4.43 -26.34
C LEU A 131 7.92 -4.88 -27.47
N ALA A 132 7.99 -4.14 -28.56
CA ALA A 132 8.79 -4.47 -29.73
C ALA A 132 9.69 -3.31 -30.20
N GLY A 133 10.64 -3.61 -31.08
CA GLY A 133 11.50 -2.59 -31.70
C GLY A 133 12.41 -1.85 -30.70
N ARG A 134 12.84 -0.65 -31.10
CA ARG A 134 13.72 0.20 -30.31
C ARG A 134 12.94 0.87 -29.18
N LEU A 135 13.48 0.85 -27.97
CA LEU A 135 12.89 1.59 -26.84
C LEU A 135 12.95 3.11 -27.09
N PRO A 136 11.94 3.88 -26.65
CA PRO A 136 11.96 5.34 -26.74
C PRO A 136 13.21 5.95 -26.12
N LEU A 137 13.57 7.17 -26.55
CA LEU A 137 14.79 7.86 -26.11
C LEU A 137 14.84 8.00 -24.58
N GLU A 138 13.77 8.50 -23.99
CA GLU A 138 13.65 8.69 -22.53
C GLU A 138 13.95 7.38 -21.76
N VAL A 139 13.36 6.27 -22.20
CA VAL A 139 13.61 4.95 -21.57
C VAL A 139 15.08 4.56 -21.68
N ARG A 140 15.72 4.83 -22.81
CA ARG A 140 17.14 4.51 -23.04
C ARG A 140 18.06 5.38 -22.20
N GLU A 141 17.76 6.66 -22.06
CA GLU A 141 18.55 7.60 -21.25
C GLU A 141 18.52 7.21 -19.77
N ARG A 142 17.34 6.89 -19.24
CA ARG A 142 17.19 6.42 -17.85
C ARG A 142 17.95 5.11 -17.59
N LEU A 143 17.93 4.19 -18.56
CA LEU A 143 18.73 2.97 -18.49
C LEU A 143 20.23 3.25 -18.52
N ALA A 144 20.67 4.23 -19.32
CA ALA A 144 22.06 4.66 -19.38
C ALA A 144 22.53 5.31 -18.07
N ALA A 145 21.65 6.08 -17.41
CA ALA A 145 21.83 6.60 -16.05
C ALA A 145 21.77 5.51 -14.96
N ARG A 146 21.54 4.25 -15.35
CA ARG A 146 21.42 3.07 -14.47
C ARG A 146 20.30 3.19 -13.43
N GLU A 147 19.28 3.99 -13.70
CA GLU A 147 18.12 4.12 -12.81
C GLU A 147 17.42 2.76 -12.59
N ASP A 148 16.89 2.58 -11.38
CA ASP A 148 16.04 1.46 -11.02
C ASP A 148 14.91 1.91 -10.10
N LEU A 149 13.77 2.23 -10.71
CA LEU A 149 12.58 2.67 -10.00
C LEU A 149 11.82 1.56 -9.29
N ARG A 150 12.21 0.28 -9.40
CA ARG A 150 11.40 -0.82 -8.87
C ARG A 150 11.18 -0.68 -7.36
N ALA A 151 12.21 -0.33 -6.60
CA ALA A 151 12.12 -0.14 -5.17
C ALA A 151 11.24 1.08 -4.81
N ARG A 152 11.52 2.24 -5.42
CA ARG A 152 10.75 3.48 -5.25
C ARG A 152 9.26 3.29 -5.58
N ASN A 153 8.95 2.69 -6.73
CA ASN A 153 7.57 2.45 -7.14
C ASN A 153 6.86 1.43 -6.24
N TRP A 154 7.57 0.41 -5.76
CA TRP A 154 7.03 -0.52 -4.79
C TRP A 154 6.71 0.16 -3.45
N ARG A 155 7.60 1.04 -2.94
CA ARG A 155 7.35 1.84 -1.74
C ARG A 155 6.17 2.78 -1.91
N ALA A 156 6.10 3.49 -3.04
CA ALA A 156 4.99 4.38 -3.37
C ALA A 156 3.65 3.62 -3.41
N ARG A 157 3.61 2.43 -4.04
CA ARG A 157 2.44 1.56 -4.03
C ARG A 157 2.09 1.13 -2.60
N ARG A 158 3.07 0.66 -1.83
CA ARG A 158 2.86 0.24 -0.45
C ARG A 158 2.27 1.38 0.39
N LEU A 159 2.80 2.58 0.27
CA LEU A 159 2.29 3.76 0.96
C LEU A 159 0.84 4.04 0.55
N ALA A 160 0.54 4.08 -0.74
CA ALA A 160 -0.82 4.29 -1.22
C ALA A 160 -1.83 3.26 -0.66
N LEU A 161 -1.42 1.99 -0.54
CA LEU A 161 -2.26 0.96 0.06
C LEU A 161 -2.45 1.14 1.57
N LEU A 162 -1.41 1.58 2.29
CA LEU A 162 -1.51 1.90 3.72
C LEU A 162 -2.45 3.09 3.94
N LEU A 163 -2.29 4.16 3.15
CA LEU A 163 -3.09 5.38 3.28
C LEU A 163 -4.58 5.16 2.97
N ARG A 164 -4.92 4.28 2.03
CA ARG A 164 -6.32 3.92 1.75
C ARG A 164 -7.04 3.27 2.93
N GLY A 165 -6.31 2.63 3.84
CA GLY A 165 -6.87 1.89 4.97
C GLY A 165 -6.86 2.64 6.29
N THR A 166 -6.42 3.91 6.28
CA THR A 166 -6.16 4.70 7.49
C THR A 166 -6.98 5.98 7.49
N GLU A 167 -7.91 6.06 8.44
CA GLU A 167 -8.68 7.28 8.72
C GLU A 167 -8.00 8.16 9.78
N ASP A 168 -7.27 7.55 10.73
CA ASP A 168 -6.56 8.28 11.79
C ASP A 168 -5.35 9.07 11.24
N PRO A 169 -5.29 10.41 11.42
CA PRO A 169 -4.19 11.24 10.92
C PRO A 169 -2.82 10.85 11.49
N TRP A 170 -2.77 10.42 12.74
CA TRP A 170 -1.52 9.97 13.36
C TRP A 170 -0.99 8.68 12.73
N ALA A 171 -1.87 7.72 12.43
CA ALA A 171 -1.51 6.53 11.67
C ALA A 171 -1.11 6.85 10.22
N ARG A 172 -1.67 7.91 9.60
CA ARG A 172 -1.23 8.42 8.29
C ARG A 172 0.19 8.97 8.36
N ALA A 173 0.48 9.83 9.34
CA ALA A 173 1.83 10.34 9.59
C ALA A 173 2.82 9.19 9.87
N ALA A 174 2.42 8.20 10.69
CA ALA A 174 3.25 7.02 10.98
C ALA A 174 3.53 6.17 9.74
N ALA A 175 2.56 6.04 8.82
CA ALA A 175 2.77 5.33 7.55
C ALA A 175 3.82 6.03 6.68
N ILE A 176 3.80 7.36 6.60
CA ILE A 176 4.79 8.17 5.86
C ILE A 176 6.17 8.07 6.55
N ALA A 177 6.22 8.30 7.86
CA ALA A 177 7.45 8.21 8.66
C ALA A 177 8.13 6.85 8.54
N SER A 178 7.36 5.76 8.33
CA SER A 178 7.91 4.41 8.18
C SER A 178 8.83 4.22 6.97
N LEU A 179 8.78 5.12 5.98
CA LEU A 179 9.64 5.13 4.80
C LEU A 179 10.93 5.93 5.01
N LEU A 180 11.02 6.71 6.08
CA LEU A 180 12.20 7.51 6.38
C LEU A 180 13.14 6.75 7.32
N ASP A 181 14.43 7.09 7.25
CA ASP A 181 15.37 6.67 8.29
C ASP A 181 15.03 7.39 9.61
N PRO A 182 15.19 6.75 10.79
CA PRO A 182 14.90 7.39 12.08
C PRO A 182 15.60 8.74 12.28
N VAL A 183 16.79 8.92 11.69
CA VAL A 183 17.49 10.22 11.72
C VAL A 183 16.71 11.29 10.95
N GLN A 184 16.20 10.96 9.76
CA GLN A 184 15.37 11.86 8.97
C GLN A 184 14.03 12.17 9.65
N VAL A 185 13.45 11.21 10.37
CA VAL A 185 12.23 11.44 11.17
C VAL A 185 12.53 12.41 12.32
N ALA A 186 13.66 12.24 13.02
CA ALA A 186 14.05 13.12 14.12
C ALA A 186 14.35 14.56 13.68
N GLU A 187 14.75 14.77 12.43
CA GLU A 187 14.91 16.12 11.85
C GLU A 187 13.59 16.80 11.49
N VAL A 188 12.50 16.04 11.31
CA VAL A 188 11.17 16.58 10.97
C VAL A 188 10.28 16.68 12.23
N VAL A 189 10.53 15.82 13.22
CA VAL A 189 9.71 15.69 14.43
C VAL A 189 10.58 15.94 15.66
N ASP A 190 10.60 17.19 16.12
CA ASP A 190 11.41 17.61 17.27
C ASP A 190 10.93 16.95 18.57
N ASP A 191 9.61 16.87 18.78
CA ASP A 191 9.01 16.32 20.01
C ASP A 191 9.30 14.81 20.14
N PRO A 192 10.02 14.36 21.20
CA PRO A 192 10.26 12.94 21.45
C PRO A 192 8.98 12.13 21.73
N TYR A 193 7.91 12.74 22.24
CA TYR A 193 6.64 12.05 22.51
C TYR A 193 5.88 11.77 21.21
N GLU A 194 5.83 12.74 20.29
CA GLU A 194 5.31 12.53 18.94
C GLU A 194 6.08 11.42 18.23
N ARG A 195 7.42 11.42 18.30
CA ARG A 195 8.25 10.35 17.73
C ARG A 195 7.92 8.98 18.32
N THR A 196 7.75 8.91 19.64
CA THR A 196 7.36 7.66 20.32
C THR A 196 5.96 7.22 19.90
N HIS A 197 5.03 8.15 19.71
CA HIS A 197 3.68 7.86 19.26
C HIS A 197 3.65 7.33 17.81
N LEU A 198 4.41 7.94 16.91
CA LEU A 198 4.59 7.49 15.54
C LEU A 198 5.19 6.08 15.47
N ASP A 199 6.18 5.76 16.31
CA ASP A 199 6.77 4.42 16.34
C ASP A 199 5.77 3.35 16.81
N ARG A 200 4.90 3.67 17.78
CA ARG A 200 3.81 2.77 18.21
C ARG A 200 2.78 2.52 17.12
N LEU A 201 2.49 3.52 16.29
CA LEU A 201 1.52 3.43 15.19
C LEU A 201 2.15 2.94 13.88
N ARG A 202 3.42 2.52 13.92
CA ARG A 202 4.15 2.13 12.72
C ARG A 202 3.44 0.97 12.00
N PRO A 203 3.24 1.05 10.68
CA PRO A 203 2.57 0.00 9.94
C PRO A 203 3.34 -1.32 10.02
N PRO A 204 2.63 -2.47 9.99
CA PRO A 204 3.26 -3.77 10.07
C PRO A 204 4.22 -4.00 8.88
N PRO A 205 5.28 -4.81 9.06
CA PRO A 205 6.22 -5.09 7.99
C PRO A 205 5.53 -5.72 6.76
N PRO A 206 6.10 -5.56 5.55
CA PRO A 206 5.54 -6.19 4.36
C PRO A 206 5.42 -7.72 4.52
N PRO A 207 4.33 -8.34 4.05
CA PRO A 207 4.22 -9.78 4.00
C PRO A 207 5.39 -10.40 3.24
N GLY A 208 5.91 -11.51 3.76
CA GLY A 208 7.09 -12.17 3.17
C GLY A 208 8.42 -11.57 3.61
N MET A 209 8.43 -10.66 4.60
CA MET A 209 9.68 -10.18 5.19
C MET A 209 10.48 -11.37 5.77
N PRO A 210 11.76 -11.52 5.41
CA PRO A 210 12.57 -12.63 5.89
C PRO A 210 12.73 -12.60 7.41
N MET A 211 12.69 -13.77 8.05
CA MET A 211 12.94 -13.90 9.49
C MET A 211 14.44 -13.94 9.84
N ALA A 212 15.30 -14.33 8.89
CA ALA A 212 16.73 -14.38 9.13
C ALA A 212 17.32 -12.96 9.23
N PRO A 213 18.18 -12.65 10.22
CA PRO A 213 18.57 -11.27 10.57
C PRO A 213 19.20 -10.50 9.40
N VAL A 214 20.14 -11.11 8.66
CA VAL A 214 20.77 -10.45 7.49
C VAL A 214 19.77 -10.20 6.36
N ALA A 215 18.84 -11.13 6.14
CA ALA A 215 17.82 -10.97 5.11
C ALA A 215 16.77 -9.92 5.52
N ARG A 216 16.54 -9.77 6.83
CA ARG A 216 15.70 -8.72 7.41
C ARG A 216 16.31 -7.34 7.20
N GLU A 217 17.62 -7.16 7.43
CA GLU A 217 18.30 -5.88 7.20
C GLU A 217 18.16 -5.40 5.74
N ILE A 218 18.37 -6.29 4.77
CA ILE A 218 18.19 -5.98 3.34
C ILE A 218 16.74 -5.57 3.07
N ALA A 219 15.77 -6.30 3.62
CA ALA A 219 14.35 -5.97 3.47
C ALA A 219 13.98 -4.63 4.13
N GLU A 220 14.55 -4.31 5.29
CA GLU A 220 14.35 -3.03 5.96
C GLU A 220 14.93 -1.87 5.15
N ARG A 221 16.11 -2.03 4.56
CA ARG A 221 16.69 -1.03 3.65
C ARG A 221 15.80 -0.80 2.43
N LEU A 222 15.25 -1.86 1.83
CA LEU A 222 14.31 -1.71 0.71
C LEU A 222 13.02 -0.99 1.11
N THR A 223 12.60 -1.10 2.38
CA THR A 223 11.40 -0.42 2.88
C THR A 223 11.58 1.07 3.10
N ARG A 224 12.82 1.56 3.23
CA ARG A 224 13.13 2.99 3.41
C ARG A 224 13.50 3.64 2.08
N ALA A 225 13.21 4.93 1.96
CA ALA A 225 13.66 5.75 0.86
C ALA A 225 15.18 5.95 0.95
N ASP A 226 15.84 5.82 -0.19
CA ASP A 226 17.29 5.94 -0.36
C ASP A 226 17.69 7.04 -1.34
N ASP A 227 16.76 7.46 -2.20
CA ASP A 227 16.92 8.54 -3.17
C ASP A 227 16.66 9.91 -2.50
N PRO A 228 17.55 10.92 -2.65
CA PRO A 228 17.39 12.22 -2.01
C PRO A 228 16.05 12.91 -2.32
N ASP A 229 15.59 12.82 -3.57
CA ASP A 229 14.32 13.42 -3.98
C ASP A 229 13.12 12.70 -3.32
N GLU A 230 13.19 11.37 -3.21
CA GLU A 230 12.18 10.57 -2.51
C GLU A 230 12.16 10.87 -1.00
N ILE A 231 13.35 11.02 -0.37
CA ILE A 231 13.48 11.40 1.03
C ILE A 231 12.87 12.78 1.26
N LEU A 232 13.22 13.77 0.44
CA LEU A 232 12.70 15.13 0.55
C LEU A 232 11.17 15.14 0.41
N TRP A 233 10.64 14.44 -0.59
CA TRP A 233 9.20 14.31 -0.79
C TRP A 233 8.49 13.75 0.46
N HIS A 234 9.03 12.69 1.06
CA HIS A 234 8.46 12.10 2.27
C HIS A 234 8.60 12.99 3.51
N ARG A 235 9.68 13.76 3.65
CA ARG A 235 9.83 14.74 4.74
C ARG A 235 8.76 15.83 4.67
N VAL A 236 8.55 16.40 3.48
CA VAL A 236 7.49 17.41 3.27
C VAL A 236 6.11 16.80 3.53
N SER A 237 5.85 15.61 3.01
CA SER A 237 4.59 14.90 3.24
C SER A 237 4.36 14.59 4.73
N LEU A 238 5.42 14.26 5.48
CA LEU A 238 5.34 13.99 6.91
C LEU A 238 5.02 15.27 7.69
N ALA A 239 5.68 16.39 7.39
CA ALA A 239 5.39 17.66 8.04
C ALA A 239 3.91 18.06 7.87
N MET A 240 3.39 17.98 6.64
CA MET A 240 1.98 18.25 6.36
C MET A 240 1.02 17.31 7.11
N ALA A 241 1.33 16.01 7.16
CA ALA A 241 0.51 15.04 7.87
C ALA A 241 0.54 15.23 9.39
N LEU A 242 1.65 15.73 9.94
CA LEU A 242 1.76 16.08 11.36
C LEU A 242 0.94 17.31 11.70
N ASP A 243 0.95 18.33 10.85
CA ASP A 243 0.13 19.52 11.06
C ASP A 243 -1.36 19.17 11.07
N GLU A 244 -1.80 18.30 10.15
CA GLU A 244 -3.16 17.74 10.15
C GLU A 244 -3.45 16.95 11.44
N ALA A 245 -2.53 16.07 11.85
CA ALA A 245 -2.70 15.25 13.04
C ALA A 245 -2.78 16.08 14.33
N ARG A 246 -1.92 17.09 14.48
CA ARG A 246 -1.89 18.01 15.62
C ARG A 246 -3.15 18.88 15.68
N ALA A 247 -3.69 19.28 14.54
CA ALA A 247 -4.93 20.03 14.46
C ALA A 247 -6.14 19.23 14.96
N GLU A 248 -6.16 17.92 14.73
CA GLU A 248 -7.22 17.04 15.25
C GLU A 248 -6.99 16.63 16.71
N ARG A 249 -5.77 16.22 17.08
CA ARG A 249 -5.44 15.73 18.42
C ARG A 249 -3.94 15.80 18.69
N GLN A 250 -3.54 16.36 19.82
CA GLN A 250 -2.13 16.31 20.24
C GLN A 250 -1.68 14.87 20.54
N ALA A 251 -0.39 14.59 20.38
CA ALA A 251 0.16 13.28 20.73
C ALA A 251 0.00 13.02 22.25
N PRO A 252 -0.09 11.75 22.71
CA PRO A 252 -0.24 11.48 24.13
C PRO A 252 1.03 11.86 24.93
N HIS A 253 0.94 12.86 25.80
CA HIS A 253 2.03 13.23 26.72
C HIS A 253 1.91 12.49 28.06
N PRO A 254 3.02 12.01 28.65
CA PRO A 254 3.02 11.46 30.00
C PRO A 254 2.67 12.53 31.05
N GLY A 255 1.40 12.63 31.40
CA GLY A 255 0.90 13.59 32.40
C GLY A 255 -0.58 13.91 32.26
N GLU A 256 -1.11 13.85 31.04
CA GLU A 256 -2.51 14.22 30.74
C GLU A 256 -3.50 13.09 31.06
N MET A 257 -3.05 11.83 31.03
CA MET A 257 -3.85 10.65 31.41
C MET A 257 -4.14 10.54 32.94
N ARG A 258 -3.85 11.58 33.73
CA ARG A 258 -4.20 11.65 35.17
C ARG A 258 -5.32 12.65 35.50
N GLY A 259 -5.85 13.37 34.51
CA GLY A 259 -6.85 14.42 34.72
C GLY A 259 -8.32 13.97 34.79
N GLU A 260 -8.65 12.77 34.30
CA GLU A 260 -10.04 12.28 34.22
C GLU A 260 -10.30 11.12 35.19
N VAL A 261 -9.95 11.31 36.46
CA VAL A 261 -10.70 10.68 37.56
C VAL A 261 -11.18 11.84 38.42
N GLY A 262 -12.32 12.41 38.02
CA GLY A 262 -13.05 13.38 38.80
C GLY A 262 -13.43 12.77 40.14
N VAL A 263 -12.58 12.96 41.14
CA VAL A 263 -12.97 12.85 42.54
C VAL A 263 -14.07 13.91 42.74
N PRO A 264 -15.27 13.57 43.23
CA PRO A 264 -16.29 14.57 43.47
C PRO A 264 -15.81 15.44 44.63
N VAL A 265 -15.26 16.62 44.31
CA VAL A 265 -15.08 17.67 45.31
C VAL A 265 -16.47 18.17 45.64
N MET A 266 -16.97 17.67 46.77
CA MET A 266 -18.20 18.09 47.40
C MET A 266 -18.09 19.60 47.71
N THR A 267 -18.69 20.41 46.85
CA THR A 267 -18.77 21.86 47.01
C THR A 267 -19.79 22.14 48.11
N VAL A 268 -19.30 22.50 49.30
CA VAL A 268 -20.15 23.04 50.37
C VAL A 268 -20.57 24.45 49.96
N ARG A 269 -21.87 24.58 49.72
CA ARG A 269 -22.63 25.81 49.54
C ARG A 269 -22.37 26.78 50.70
N ALA A 270 -21.97 28.00 50.40
CA ALA A 270 -22.23 29.17 51.22
C ALA A 270 -22.82 30.24 50.30
N GLY A 271 -24.09 30.59 50.52
CA GLY A 271 -24.77 31.64 49.78
C GLY A 271 -24.45 33.03 50.33
N SER A 272 -24.53 34.05 49.48
CA SER A 272 -25.45 35.19 49.64
C SER A 272 -25.23 36.26 48.56
N ALA A 273 -26.33 36.63 47.91
CA ALA A 273 -26.77 37.93 47.37
C ALA A 273 -25.86 38.84 46.49
N VAL A 274 -26.30 38.92 45.23
CA VAL A 274 -26.32 39.98 44.15
C VAL A 274 -26.51 41.45 44.65
N PRO A 275 -26.43 42.56 43.83
CA PRO A 275 -26.26 42.66 42.36
C PRO A 275 -25.50 43.88 41.73
N VAL A 276 -25.53 43.89 40.37
CA VAL A 276 -25.44 45.00 39.37
C VAL A 276 -24.07 45.64 39.03
N SER A 277 -23.61 45.46 37.79
CA SER A 277 -23.70 46.51 36.75
C SER A 277 -23.05 46.10 35.42
N ALA A 278 -23.82 46.28 34.36
CA ALA A 278 -23.40 46.18 32.97
C ALA A 278 -22.51 47.36 32.60
N VAL A 279 -21.41 47.09 31.90
CA VAL A 279 -20.73 48.08 31.05
C VAL A 279 -20.41 47.40 29.72
N ASP A 280 -20.83 48.10 28.68
CA ASP A 280 -20.85 47.75 27.28
C ASP A 280 -19.57 48.24 26.56
N VAL A 281 -19.30 47.61 25.40
CA VAL A 281 -18.48 48.06 24.22
C VAL A 281 -16.94 47.99 24.30
N PRO A 282 -16.17 47.84 23.17
CA PRO A 282 -16.43 47.24 21.85
C PRO A 282 -15.46 46.11 21.43
N ALA A 283 -15.86 45.40 20.37
CA ALA A 283 -15.00 44.57 19.52
C ALA A 283 -13.98 45.41 18.73
N VAL A 284 -12.73 44.96 18.68
CA VAL A 284 -11.69 45.48 17.78
C VAL A 284 -11.61 44.55 16.57
N GLU A 285 -11.98 45.09 15.40
CA GLU A 285 -11.73 44.51 14.09
C GLU A 285 -10.23 44.47 13.80
N VAL A 286 -9.75 43.33 13.28
CA VAL A 286 -8.38 43.19 12.76
C VAL A 286 -8.50 42.88 11.26
N PRO A 287 -7.76 43.59 10.38
CA PRO A 287 -8.09 43.71 8.97
C PRO A 287 -7.73 42.47 8.15
N VAL A 288 -8.59 42.21 7.17
CA VAL A 288 -8.39 41.26 6.07
C VAL A 288 -7.26 41.77 5.18
N VAL A 289 -6.20 40.96 5.04
CA VAL A 289 -5.19 41.14 3.98
C VAL A 289 -5.48 40.13 2.88
N SER A 290 -5.82 40.65 1.71
CA SER A 290 -6.07 39.91 0.47
C SER A 290 -4.81 39.21 -0.03
N ALA A 291 -4.91 37.92 -0.33
CA ALA A 291 -3.91 37.16 -1.07
C ALA A 291 -4.21 37.21 -2.58
N PRO A 292 -3.19 37.22 -3.46
CA PRO A 292 -3.37 37.33 -4.91
C PRO A 292 -3.79 36.00 -5.55
N GLU A 293 -4.59 36.12 -6.60
CA GLU A 293 -5.13 35.05 -7.44
C GLU A 293 -4.04 34.18 -8.08
N ALA A 294 -4.04 32.88 -7.77
CA ALA A 294 -3.37 31.86 -8.57
C ALA A 294 -4.41 31.16 -9.46
N ARG A 295 -4.30 31.41 -10.77
CA ARG A 295 -5.10 30.81 -11.84
C ARG A 295 -4.79 29.32 -11.94
N THR A 296 -5.74 28.45 -11.60
CA THR A 296 -5.64 27.01 -11.87
C THR A 296 -6.29 26.69 -13.21
N LEU A 297 -5.47 26.22 -14.15
CA LEU A 297 -5.90 25.65 -15.42
C LEU A 297 -6.72 24.38 -15.17
N VAL A 298 -7.99 24.43 -15.56
CA VAL A 298 -8.90 23.29 -15.62
C VAL A 298 -8.55 22.45 -16.85
N ILE A 299 -8.16 21.19 -16.64
CA ILE A 299 -8.11 20.18 -17.70
C ILE A 299 -9.29 19.24 -17.50
N ASP A 300 -10.33 19.44 -18.32
CA ASP A 300 -11.49 18.55 -18.43
C ASP A 300 -11.09 17.18 -18.97
N ARG A 301 -11.60 16.11 -18.33
CA ARG A 301 -11.53 14.75 -18.86
C ARG A 301 -12.95 14.17 -19.01
N PRO A 302 -13.38 13.78 -20.23
CA PRO A 302 -14.75 13.29 -20.46
C PRO A 302 -14.92 11.80 -20.07
N PRO A 303 -16.16 11.34 -19.83
CA PRO A 303 -16.45 10.00 -19.31
C PRO A 303 -16.57 8.95 -20.44
N GLY A 304 -15.88 7.81 -20.28
CA GLY A 304 -16.00 6.66 -21.18
C GLY A 304 -16.76 5.50 -20.53
N ARG A 305 -17.90 5.12 -21.13
CA ARG A 305 -18.70 3.92 -20.81
C ARG A 305 -18.05 2.60 -21.31
N PRO A 306 -18.49 1.43 -20.82
CA PRO A 306 -17.74 0.17 -20.90
C PRO A 306 -18.19 -0.74 -22.06
N ALA A 307 -17.25 -1.47 -22.68
CA ALA A 307 -17.57 -2.66 -23.47
C ALA A 307 -16.32 -3.52 -23.70
N ARG A 308 -16.07 -4.56 -22.89
CA ARG A 308 -15.24 -5.73 -23.29
C ARG A 308 -15.69 -7.00 -22.56
N VAL A 309 -16.64 -7.71 -23.18
CA VAL A 309 -16.77 -9.17 -23.04
C VAL A 309 -16.47 -9.74 -24.43
N ARG A 310 -15.78 -10.89 -24.48
CA ARG A 310 -15.42 -11.70 -25.67
C ARG A 310 -14.03 -11.49 -26.28
N LEU A 311 -12.97 -11.76 -25.49
CA LEU A 311 -11.68 -12.17 -26.08
C LEU A 311 -10.99 -13.34 -25.33
N LEU A 312 -11.57 -13.86 -24.25
CA LEU A 312 -10.98 -14.99 -23.50
C LEU A 312 -11.25 -16.37 -24.13
N GLU A 313 -12.08 -16.47 -25.17
CA GLU A 313 -12.36 -17.77 -25.83
C GLU A 313 -11.27 -18.22 -26.81
N ARG A 314 -10.34 -17.34 -27.21
CA ARG A 314 -9.35 -17.69 -28.26
C ARG A 314 -8.14 -18.49 -27.78
N PHE A 315 -7.95 -18.66 -26.47
CA PHE A 315 -6.80 -19.40 -25.92
C PHE A 315 -7.10 -20.87 -25.55
N ARG A 316 -8.32 -21.37 -25.81
CA ARG A 316 -8.71 -22.76 -25.48
C ARG A 316 -8.72 -23.76 -26.64
N ARG A 317 -8.40 -23.36 -27.88
CA ARG A 317 -8.28 -24.29 -29.02
C ARG A 317 -6.85 -24.33 -29.55
N GLY A 318 -6.02 -25.16 -28.92
CA GLY A 318 -4.65 -25.40 -29.35
C GLY A 318 -3.97 -26.50 -28.53
N LYS A 319 -4.67 -27.60 -28.25
CA LYS A 319 -4.05 -28.78 -27.66
C LYS A 319 -4.69 -30.04 -28.23
N GLY A 320 -4.14 -30.49 -29.36
CA GLY A 320 -4.44 -31.77 -29.99
C GLY A 320 -3.15 -32.38 -30.52
N ALA A 321 -2.81 -33.53 -29.94
CA ALA A 321 -1.99 -34.63 -30.47
C ALA A 321 -0.64 -34.32 -31.17
N ASP A 322 0.46 -34.78 -30.56
CA ASP A 322 1.35 -35.74 -31.24
C ASP A 322 2.21 -36.54 -30.24
N ALA A 323 2.65 -37.71 -30.70
CA ALA A 323 3.04 -38.93 -30.02
C ALA A 323 4.48 -38.98 -29.47
N GLY A 324 4.74 -40.03 -28.68
CA GLY A 324 5.93 -40.19 -27.86
C GLY A 324 7.18 -40.80 -28.53
N ARG A 325 8.31 -40.67 -27.82
CA ARG A 325 9.49 -41.56 -27.84
C ARG A 325 10.38 -41.30 -26.60
N PRO A 326 11.15 -42.28 -26.06
CA PRO A 326 11.54 -42.36 -24.64
C PRO A 326 12.95 -41.78 -24.34
N PRO A 327 13.43 -41.76 -23.07
CA PRO A 327 14.47 -40.85 -22.64
C PRO A 327 15.88 -41.40 -22.87
N ARG A 328 16.80 -40.54 -23.33
CA ARG A 328 18.24 -40.82 -23.37
C ARG A 328 19.00 -40.05 -22.27
N ARG A 329 19.60 -40.87 -21.40
CA ARG A 329 20.79 -40.73 -20.53
C ARG A 329 21.35 -39.33 -20.19
N ARG A 330 21.51 -39.16 -18.87
CA ARG A 330 22.37 -38.25 -18.11
C ARG A 330 23.69 -37.85 -18.78
N ARG A 331 24.00 -36.55 -18.75
CA ARG A 331 25.37 -36.01 -18.68
C ARG A 331 25.47 -35.00 -17.54
N ARG A 332 26.56 -35.11 -16.77
CA ARG A 332 26.94 -34.28 -15.61
C ARG A 332 27.17 -32.81 -16.03
N PRO A 333 26.94 -31.84 -15.14
CA PRO A 333 27.34 -30.45 -15.39
C PRO A 333 28.86 -30.29 -15.18
N VAL A 334 29.48 -29.61 -16.13
CA VAL A 334 30.87 -29.13 -16.12
C VAL A 334 30.88 -27.79 -15.37
N ALA A 335 31.78 -27.66 -14.39
CA ALA A 335 32.10 -26.43 -13.69
C ALA A 335 33.08 -25.58 -14.51
N TRP A 336 32.90 -24.26 -14.52
CA TRP A 336 33.84 -23.25 -15.04
C TRP A 336 33.53 -21.90 -14.37
N PRO A 337 34.52 -20.99 -14.34
CA PRO A 337 35.35 -20.63 -13.19
C PRO A 337 34.80 -19.50 -12.32
#